data_AF-A0A1F4E5I8-F1
#
_entry.id   AF-A0A1F4E5I8-F1
#
_cell.length_a   1.000
_cell.length_b   1.000
_cell.length_c   1.000
_cell.angle_alpha   90.00
_cell.angle_beta   90.00
_cell.angle_gamma   90.00
#
_symmetry.space_group_name_H-M   'P 1'
#
loop_
_entity.id
_entity.type
_entity.pdbx_description
1 polymer ?
#
loop_
_entity_poly.entity_id
_entity_poly.type
_entity_poly.pdbx_seq_one_letter_code
_entity_poly.pdbx_strand_id
1 'polypeptide(L)' 'MAMSVPAFVMSGDDASHATSCAHALRELMPQSKLSPLMPPQQNVSTVRDWIYQSAGIASTAAGAAASN' A
#
# COMPACT_ATOMS: atom_id res chain seq x y z
N MET A 1 -14.11 -0.13 -13.01
CA MET A 1 -12.79 -0.20 -13.69
C MET A 1 -11.76 -0.28 -12.57
N ALA A 2 -11.20 -1.47 -12.32
CA ALA A 2 -10.23 -1.69 -11.25
C ALA A 2 -8.87 -1.97 -11.91
N MET A 3 -7.81 -1.31 -11.44
CA MET A 3 -6.47 -1.56 -11.95
C MET A 3 -5.81 -2.68 -11.14
N SER A 4 -5.39 -3.74 -11.85
CA SER A 4 -4.67 -4.87 -11.26
C SER A 4 -3.18 -4.58 -11.19
N VAL A 5 -2.82 -3.55 -10.42
CA VAL A 5 -1.42 -3.13 -10.25
C VAL A 5 -1.09 -3.11 -8.76
N PRO A 6 0.05 -3.72 -8.35
CA PRO A 6 0.53 -3.59 -6.98
C PRO A 6 0.94 -2.13 -6.73
N ALA A 7 0.43 -1.54 -5.65
CA ALA A 7 0.77 -0.19 -5.25
C ALA A 7 0.98 -0.08 -3.74
N PHE A 8 1.88 0.83 -3.37
CA PHE A 8 2.14 1.20 -1.99
C PHE A 8 1.55 2.58 -1.75
N VAL A 9 0.57 2.66 -0.84
CA VAL A 9 -0.12 3.91 -0.49
C VAL A 9 0.35 4.33 0.89
N MET A 10 0.85 5.55 1.00
CA MET A 10 1.35 6.12 2.26
C MET A 10 0.56 7.37 2.61
N SER A 11 0.26 7.53 3.90
CA SER A 11 -0.43 8.71 4.39
C SER A 11 0.48 9.94 4.33
N GLY A 12 -0.05 11.07 3.86
CA GLY A 12 0.61 12.37 3.98
C GLY A 12 0.45 12.96 5.37
N ASP A 13 0.82 14.24 5.53
CA ASP A 13 0.85 14.99 6.79
C ASP A 13 -0.46 14.95 7.60
N ASP A 14 -1.59 14.83 6.91
CA ASP A 14 -2.89 14.59 7.54
C ASP A 14 -3.35 13.13 7.33
N ALA A 15 -3.03 12.29 8.32
CA ALA A 15 -3.41 10.89 8.31
C ALA A 15 -4.93 10.65 8.38
N SER A 16 -5.69 11.60 8.95
CA SER A 16 -7.14 11.48 9.08
C SER A 16 -7.81 11.60 7.70
N HIS A 17 -7.37 12.55 6.88
CA HIS A 17 -7.85 12.69 5.50
C HIS A 17 -7.27 11.60 4.57
N ALA A 18 -6.06 11.11 4.83
CA ALA A 18 -5.46 10.05 4.01
C ALA A 18 -6.19 8.70 4.14
N THR A 19 -6.81 8.42 5.30
CA THR A 19 -7.48 7.14 5.55
C THR A 19 -8.72 6.94 4.67
N SER A 20 -9.54 7.96 4.47
CA SER A 20 -10.74 7.86 3.63
C SER A 20 -10.38 7.73 2.14
N CYS A 21 -9.40 8.50 1.66
CA CYS A 21 -8.86 8.37 0.30
C CYS A 21 -8.25 6.99 0.04
N ALA A 22 -7.56 6.43 1.03
CA ALA A 22 -7.00 5.08 0.96
C ALA A 22 -8.05 3.99 0.79
N HIS A 23 -9.18 4.11 1.50
CA HIS A 23 -10.31 3.18 1.34
C HIS A 23 -10.90 3.25 -0.07
N ALA A 24 -11.11 4.46 -0.60
CA ALA A 24 -11.57 4.62 -1.98
C ALA A 24 -10.55 4.09 -3.01
N LEU A 25 -9.25 4.28 -2.76
CA LEU A 25 -8.20 3.75 -3.62
C LEU A 25 -8.15 2.23 -3.62
N ARG A 26 -8.45 1.57 -2.50
CA ARG A 26 -8.48 0.10 -2.40
C ARG A 26 -9.57 -0.53 -3.25
N GLU A 27 -10.73 0.12 -3.37
CA GLU A 27 -11.81 -0.31 -4.27
C GLU A 27 -11.38 -0.26 -5.75
N LEU A 28 -10.53 0.72 -6.10
CA LEU A 28 -9.97 0.87 -7.45
C LEU A 28 -8.71 0.04 -7.68
N MET A 29 -7.98 -0.29 -6.62
CA MET A 29 -6.68 -0.98 -6.58
C MET A 29 -6.71 -2.11 -5.54
N PRO A 30 -7.30 -3.26 -5.85
CA PRO A 30 -7.44 -4.35 -4.87
C PRO A 30 -6.10 -4.91 -4.37
N GLN A 31 -5.02 -4.71 -5.13
CA GLN A 31 -3.66 -5.11 -4.77
C GLN A 31 -2.86 -4.02 -4.03
N SER A 32 -3.48 -2.88 -3.71
CA SER A 32 -2.81 -1.81 -2.97
C SER A 32 -2.56 -2.19 -1.50
N LYS A 33 -1.41 -1.78 -0.97
CA LYS A 33 -1.05 -1.90 0.44
C LYS A 33 -0.96 -0.52 1.07
N LEU A 34 -1.73 -0.31 2.12
CA LEU A 34 -1.69 0.92 2.89
C LEU A 34 -0.63 0.84 3.99
N SER A 35 0.18 1.90 4.12
CA SER A 35 1.13 2.03 5.22
C SER A 35 0.39 2.30 6.53
N PRO A 36 0.67 1.55 7.62
CA PRO A 36 0.14 1.85 8.94
C PRO A 36 0.91 2.99 9.63
N LEU A 37 1.99 3.49 9.03
CA LEU A 37 2.86 4.49 9.63
C LEU A 37 2.19 5.87 9.61
N MET A 38 2.01 6.45 10.80
CA MET A 38 1.59 7.83 10.96
C MET A 38 2.74 8.79 10.60
N PRO A 39 2.46 10.04 10.20
CA PRO A 39 3.49 11.00 9.77
C PRO A 39 4.71 11.13 10.72
N PRO A 40 4.55 11.15 12.06
CA PRO A 40 5.70 11.20 12.98
C PRO A 40 6.59 9.94 12.96
N GLN A 41 6.07 8.83 12.47
CA GLN A 41 6.74 7.53 12.40
C GLN A 41 7.39 7.29 11.03
N GLN A 42 7.14 8.15 10.05
CA GLN A 42 7.67 8.03 8.69
C GLN A 42 9.10 8.60 8.65
N ASN A 43 10.08 7.71 8.68
CA ASN A 43 11.48 8.03 8.43
C ASN A 43 12.05 7.02 7.43
N VAL A 44 13.25 7.31 6.93
CA VAL A 44 13.89 6.48 5.87
C VAL A 44 13.93 5.01 6.27
N SER A 45 14.25 4.70 7.52
CA SER A 45 14.37 3.33 8.02
C SER A 45 13.02 2.62 8.09
N THR A 46 12.03 3.24 8.74
CA THR A 46 10.69 2.64 8.92
C THR A 46 9.95 2.47 7.61
N VAL A 47 10.08 3.44 6.70
CA VAL A 47 9.50 3.37 5.36
C VAL A 47 10.16 2.28 4.53
N ARG A 48 11.49 2.18 4.56
CA ARG A 48 12.25 1.12 3.89
C ARG A 48 11.78 -0.26 4.35
N ASP A 49 11.74 -0.48 5.67
CA ASP A 49 11.35 -1.77 6.25
C ASP A 49 9.93 -2.16 5.86
N TRP A 50 9.00 -1.19 5.89
CA TRP A 50 7.63 -1.40 5.45
C TRP A 50 7.53 -1.76 3.97
N ILE A 51 8.26 -1.08 3.09
CA ILE A 51 8.28 -1.39 1.65
C ILE A 51 8.78 -2.81 1.42
N TYR A 52 9.88 -3.21 2.06
CA TYR A 52 10.43 -4.57 1.87
C TYR A 52 9.50 -5.66 2.41
N GLN A 53 8.90 -5.47 3.58
CA GLN A 53 7.89 -6.41 4.09
C GLN A 53 6.67 -6.50 3.17
N SER A 54 6.22 -5.36 2.65
CA SER A 54 5.04 -5.28 1.79
C SER A 54 5.31 -5.82 0.38
N ALA A 55 6.52 -5.64 -0.15
CA ALA A 55 6.95 -6.19 -1.44
C ALA A 55 7.08 -7.71 -1.41
N GLY A 56 7.53 -8.28 -0.28
CA GLY A 56 7.50 -9.73 -0.06
C GLY A 56 6.10 -10.33 -0.18
N ILE A 57 5.05 -9.56 0.15
CA ILE A 57 3.65 -9.95 0.02
C ILE A 57 3.12 -9.68 -1.41
N ALA A 58 3.59 -8.62 -2.07
CA ALA A 58 3.16 -8.23 -3.42
C ALA A 58 3.65 -9.22 -4.49
N SER A 59 4.88 -9.74 -4.38
CA SER A 59 5.42 -10.76 -5.29
C SER A 59 4.61 -12.07 -5.26
N THR A 60 4.10 -12.46 -4.09
CA THR A 60 3.23 -13.63 -3.91
C THR A 60 1.86 -13.41 -4.54
N ALA A 61 1.33 -12.19 -4.45
CA ALA A 61 0.05 -11.83 -5.06
C ALA A 61 0.14 -11.71 -6.60
N ALA A 62 1.26 -11.21 -7.14
CA ALA A 62 1.52 -11.15 -8.58
C ALA A 62 1.67 -12.56 -9.19
N GLY A 63 2.33 -13.49 -8.49
CA GLY A 63 2.42 -14.89 -8.90
C GLY A 63 1.06 -15.59 -8.96
N ALA A 64 0.16 -15.32 -8.00
CA ALA A 64 -1.19 -15.88 -7.97
C ALA A 64 -2.12 -15.35 -9.08
N ALA A 65 -1.89 -14.12 -9.56
CA ALA A 65 -2.66 -13.52 -10.64
C ALA A 65 -2.22 -14.00 -12.04
N ALA A 66 -0.98 -14.48 -12.19
CA ALA A 66 -0.46 -15.03 -13.45
C ALA A 66 -0.85 -16.50 -13.70
N SER A 67 -1.45 -17.17 -12.70
CA SER A 67 -1.82 -18.60 -12.74
C SER A 67 -3.32 -18.86 -12.97
N ASN A 68 -4.12 -17.84 -13.32
CA ASN A 68 -5.54 -17.96 -13.67
C ASN A 68 -5.80 -17.53 -15.11
#